data_AF-A0A1W9L439-F1
#
_entry.id   AF-A0A1W9L439-F1
#
_cell.length_a   1.000
_cell.length_b   1.000
_cell.length_c   1.000
_cell.angle_alpha   90.00
_cell.angle_beta   90.00
_cell.angle_gamma   90.00
#
_symmetry.space_group_name_H-M   'P 1'
#
loop_
_entity.id
_entity.type
_entity.pdbx_description
1 polymer ?
#
loop_
_entity_poly.entity_id
_entity_poly.type
_entity_poly.pdbx_seq_one_letter_code
_entity_poly.pdbx_strand_id
1 'polypeptide(L)'
;MHAYGAAFDNPDLIVACVVGDGEAETGPLAAGWHGNKFINPTRDGAVLPILHLNGYKIAGPTVFGRMSNEKITKFFEGCGHQVRIIEGDDPMTVHKALWETLDWAYAEIRQIQQTAKTEGVKKAVDFPMIVLRTPKGWTGPKVVDGHKVEGTFRAHQVPLSDVIKNDAHFKMLEEWLRSYNPDKHFDAQGKPSAQVLSLVPKAKKR
;
A
#
# COMPACT_ATOMS: atom_id res chain seq x y z
N MET A 1 -14.99 3.90 -3.01
CA MET A 1 -16.25 3.47 -3.69
C MET A 1 -16.02 2.29 -4.64
N HIS A 2 -15.11 2.37 -5.62
CA HIS A 2 -14.91 1.29 -6.60
C HIS A 2 -14.61 -0.09 -5.99
N ALA A 3 -13.73 -0.17 -4.98
CA ALA A 3 -13.35 -1.45 -4.39
C ALA A 3 -14.54 -2.20 -3.76
N TYR A 4 -15.39 -1.49 -3.00
CA TYR A 4 -16.60 -2.08 -2.44
C TYR A 4 -17.61 -2.49 -3.52
N GLY A 5 -17.79 -1.65 -4.54
CA GLY A 5 -18.64 -1.97 -5.69
C GLY A 5 -18.21 -3.26 -6.42
N ALA A 6 -16.90 -3.48 -6.57
CA ALA A 6 -16.37 -4.71 -7.17
C ALA A 6 -16.55 -5.96 -6.29
N ALA A 7 -16.56 -5.78 -4.96
CA ALA A 7 -16.73 -6.87 -4.01
C ALA A 7 -18.20 -7.33 -3.85
N PHE A 8 -19.17 -6.46 -4.09
CA PHE A 8 -20.58 -6.83 -3.97
C PHE A 8 -20.96 -7.99 -4.90
N ASP A 9 -21.76 -8.92 -4.37
CA ASP A 9 -22.21 -10.15 -5.04
C ASP A 9 -21.07 -11.02 -5.62
N ASN A 10 -19.85 -10.87 -5.09
CA ASN A 10 -18.66 -11.61 -5.54
C ASN A 10 -17.91 -12.24 -4.35
N PRO A 11 -18.45 -13.33 -3.76
CA PRO A 11 -18.05 -13.82 -2.44
C PRO A 11 -16.59 -14.30 -2.35
N ASP A 12 -15.99 -14.67 -3.48
CA ASP A 12 -14.62 -15.19 -3.53
C ASP A 12 -13.57 -14.10 -3.75
N LEU A 13 -13.99 -12.90 -4.19
CA LEU A 13 -13.11 -11.78 -4.49
C LEU A 13 -12.67 -11.05 -3.21
N ILE A 14 -11.37 -10.81 -3.11
CA ILE A 14 -10.78 -9.87 -2.15
C ILE A 14 -10.12 -8.75 -2.95
N VAL A 15 -10.56 -7.51 -2.72
CA VAL A 15 -10.01 -6.33 -3.38
C VAL A 15 -9.00 -5.67 -2.46
N ALA A 16 -7.70 -5.81 -2.76
CA ALA A 16 -6.65 -5.03 -2.12
C ALA A 16 -6.70 -3.59 -2.66
N CYS A 17 -7.17 -2.65 -1.84
CA CYS A 17 -7.38 -1.26 -2.23
C CYS A 17 -6.31 -0.37 -1.63
N VAL A 18 -5.30 -0.01 -2.42
CA VAL A 18 -4.26 0.93 -2.00
C VAL A 18 -4.81 2.35 -2.07
N VAL A 19 -4.72 3.06 -0.97
CA VAL A 19 -5.26 4.41 -0.78
C VAL A 19 -4.12 5.37 -0.47
N GLY A 20 -3.97 6.43 -1.26
CA GLY A 20 -2.98 7.47 -0.97
C GLY A 20 -3.39 8.28 0.26
N ASP A 21 -2.45 8.59 1.16
CA ASP A 21 -2.72 9.44 2.33
C ASP A 21 -3.11 10.88 1.97
N GLY A 22 -2.67 11.40 0.82
CA GLY A 22 -3.18 12.65 0.26
C GLY A 22 -4.57 12.52 -0.38
N GLU A 23 -4.87 11.37 -0.97
CA GLU A 23 -6.21 11.05 -1.50
C GLU A 23 -7.23 10.99 -0.36
N ALA A 24 -6.81 10.46 0.80
CA ALA A 24 -7.62 10.26 2.01
C ALA A 24 -8.15 11.56 2.62
N GLU A 25 -7.65 12.72 2.18
CA GLU A 25 -8.15 14.03 2.57
C GLU A 25 -9.38 14.47 1.75
N THR A 26 -9.70 13.76 0.66
CA THR A 26 -10.85 14.09 -0.17
C THR A 26 -12.15 13.62 0.47
N GLY A 27 -13.22 14.41 0.32
CA GLY A 27 -14.55 14.06 0.84
C GLY A 27 -15.07 12.69 0.39
N PRO A 28 -14.98 12.33 -0.91
CA PRO A 28 -15.40 11.01 -1.38
C PRO A 28 -14.67 9.85 -0.72
N LEU A 29 -13.36 9.97 -0.48
CA LEU A 29 -12.59 8.91 0.16
C LEU A 29 -12.86 8.85 1.67
N ALA A 30 -12.99 10.00 2.34
CA ALA A 30 -13.36 10.06 3.74
C ALA A 30 -14.70 9.34 4.01
N ALA A 31 -15.72 9.54 3.16
CA ALA A 31 -16.98 8.80 3.24
C ALA A 31 -16.82 7.31 2.85
N GLY A 32 -15.86 7.00 1.98
CA GLY A 32 -15.59 5.65 1.49
C GLY A 32 -15.17 4.64 2.56
N TRP A 33 -14.60 5.09 3.69
CA TRP A 33 -14.25 4.22 4.82
C TRP A 33 -15.46 3.54 5.45
N HIS A 34 -16.67 4.08 5.26
CA HIS A 34 -17.91 3.47 5.75
C HIS A 34 -18.47 2.37 4.83
N GLY A 35 -17.83 2.08 3.69
CA GLY A 35 -18.29 1.06 2.75
C GLY A 35 -18.44 -0.33 3.36
N ASN A 36 -17.62 -0.65 4.37
CA ASN A 36 -17.69 -1.92 5.12
C ASN A 36 -19.05 -2.16 5.79
N LYS A 37 -19.83 -1.13 6.13
CA LYS A 37 -21.15 -1.29 6.76
C LYS A 37 -22.19 -1.91 5.83
N PHE A 38 -21.94 -1.85 4.53
CA PHE A 38 -22.85 -2.35 3.50
C PHE A 38 -22.45 -3.74 2.99
N ILE A 39 -21.29 -4.26 3.40
CA ILE A 39 -20.83 -5.59 3.03
C ILE A 39 -21.59 -6.63 3.87
N ASN A 40 -22.18 -7.60 3.19
CA ASN A 40 -22.69 -8.81 3.80
C ASN A 40 -21.70 -9.97 3.52
N PRO A 41 -20.89 -10.40 4.51
CA PRO A 41 -19.86 -11.41 4.32
C PRO A 41 -20.36 -12.81 3.90
N THR A 42 -21.68 -13.04 3.89
CA THR A 42 -22.26 -14.29 3.37
C THR A 42 -22.32 -14.35 1.84
N ARG A 43 -22.53 -13.20 1.18
CA ARG A 43 -22.78 -13.10 -0.26
C ARG A 43 -21.77 -12.22 -1.00
N ASP A 44 -21.18 -11.25 -0.30
CA ASP A 44 -20.25 -10.30 -0.86
C ASP A 44 -18.81 -10.76 -0.61
N GLY A 45 -17.90 -10.29 -1.46
CA GLY A 45 -16.47 -10.38 -1.25
C GLY A 45 -15.99 -9.48 -0.10
N ALA A 46 -14.70 -9.20 -0.08
CA ALA A 46 -14.11 -8.32 0.92
C ALA A 46 -13.23 -7.25 0.28
N VAL A 47 -13.09 -6.13 0.97
CA VAL A 47 -12.09 -5.11 0.65
C VAL A 47 -11.04 -5.13 1.75
N LEU A 48 -9.77 -5.17 1.35
CA LEU A 48 -8.63 -4.95 2.24
C LEU A 48 -8.05 -3.56 1.92
N PRO A 49 -8.41 -2.52 2.68
CA PRO A 49 -7.83 -1.21 2.48
C PRO A 49 -6.38 -1.18 2.98
N ILE A 50 -5.49 -0.59 2.17
CA ILE A 50 -4.09 -0.35 2.50
C ILE A 50 -3.85 1.15 2.40
N LEU A 51 -3.84 1.84 3.54
CA LEU A 51 -3.46 3.25 3.58
C LEU A 51 -1.95 3.36 3.35
N HIS A 52 -1.56 3.85 2.17
CA HIS A 52 -0.19 4.15 1.82
C HIS A 52 0.20 5.50 2.46
N LEU A 53 0.72 5.41 3.69
CA LEU A 53 1.01 6.52 4.56
C LEU A 53 2.46 7.00 4.40
N ASN A 54 2.77 7.54 3.21
CA ASN A 54 4.12 8.02 2.91
C ASN A 54 4.41 9.45 3.40
N GLY A 55 3.40 10.13 3.96
CA GLY A 55 3.51 11.36 4.71
C GLY A 55 3.37 12.64 3.89
N TYR A 56 3.26 12.56 2.55
CA TYR A 56 3.28 13.72 1.66
C TYR A 56 2.42 13.58 0.40
N LYS A 57 1.79 14.69 0.00
CA LYS A 57 1.15 14.89 -1.30
C LYS A 57 2.10 15.66 -2.25
N ILE A 58 1.57 16.39 -3.23
CA ILE A 58 2.39 17.04 -4.28
C ILE A 58 3.43 18.01 -3.69
N ALA A 59 2.98 18.97 -2.89
CA ALA A 59 3.81 20.08 -2.42
C ALA A 59 3.75 20.28 -0.90
N GLY A 60 3.43 19.21 -0.15
CA GLY A 60 3.26 19.35 1.28
C GLY A 60 2.90 18.06 2.01
N PRO A 61 2.80 18.15 3.34
CA PRO A 61 2.44 17.03 4.18
C PRO A 61 0.99 16.60 4.03
N THR A 62 0.67 15.39 4.47
CA THR A 62 -0.71 14.88 4.55
C THR A 62 -1.24 14.96 5.98
N VAL A 63 -2.56 15.10 6.13
CA VAL A 63 -3.25 15.15 7.42
C VAL A 63 -2.98 13.87 8.21
N PHE A 64 -3.25 12.71 7.62
CA PHE A 64 -2.92 11.41 8.22
C PHE A 64 -1.42 11.25 8.45
N GLY A 65 -0.57 11.76 7.54
CA GLY A 65 0.88 11.72 7.67
C GLY A 65 1.43 12.48 8.87
N ARG A 66 0.61 13.32 9.54
CA ARG A 66 0.95 14.03 10.78
C ARG A 66 0.25 13.48 12.02
N MET A 67 -0.60 12.47 11.87
CA MET A 67 -1.23 11.81 13.00
C MET A 67 -0.28 10.76 13.61
N SER A 68 -0.32 10.65 14.95
CA SER A 68 0.30 9.54 15.65
C SER A 68 -0.39 8.23 15.29
N ASN A 69 0.34 7.12 15.45
CA ASN A 69 -0.22 5.78 15.25
C ASN A 69 -1.47 5.55 16.10
N GLU A 70 -1.48 6.03 17.35
CA GLU A 70 -2.66 5.97 18.23
C GLU A 70 -3.90 6.67 17.65
N LYS A 71 -3.75 7.88 17.10
CA LYS A 71 -4.88 8.63 16.51
C LYS A 71 -5.40 7.95 15.25
N ILE A 72 -4.50 7.39 14.44
CA ILE A 72 -4.84 6.65 13.22
C ILE A 72 -5.60 5.39 13.57
N THR A 73 -5.10 4.60 14.53
CA THR A 73 -5.77 3.39 15.03
C THR A 73 -7.17 3.73 15.52
N LYS A 74 -7.32 4.73 16.41
CA LYS A 74 -8.63 5.15 16.91
C LYS A 74 -9.60 5.58 15.81
N PHE A 75 -9.12 6.33 14.81
CA PHE A 75 -9.95 6.77 13.69
C PHE A 75 -10.51 5.57 12.91
N PHE A 76 -9.65 4.62 12.55
CA PHE A 76 -10.04 3.50 11.71
C PHE A 76 -10.78 2.39 12.46
N GLU A 77 -10.47 2.16 13.73
CA GLU A 77 -11.29 1.33 14.62
C GLU A 77 -12.70 1.93 14.77
N GLY A 78 -12.80 3.25 14.94
CA GLY A 78 -14.10 3.96 14.89
C GLY A 78 -14.81 3.82 13.53
N CYS A 79 -14.06 3.62 12.46
CA CYS A 79 -14.58 3.25 11.14
C CYS A 79 -14.79 1.74 10.95
N GLY A 80 -14.79 0.93 12.01
CA GLY A 80 -15.09 -0.51 11.95
C GLY A 80 -14.02 -1.33 11.21
N HIS A 81 -12.75 -1.05 11.49
CA HIS A 81 -11.63 -1.80 10.94
C HIS A 81 -10.72 -2.37 12.03
N GLN A 82 -10.18 -3.55 11.78
CA GLN A 82 -9.08 -4.12 12.55
C GLN A 82 -7.76 -3.58 11.97
N VAL A 83 -7.10 -2.67 12.69
CA VAL A 83 -5.96 -1.91 12.15
C VAL A 83 -4.64 -2.60 12.47
N ARG A 84 -3.82 -2.88 11.45
CA ARG A 84 -2.40 -3.18 11.63
C ARG A 84 -1.53 -2.12 10.95
N ILE A 85 -0.53 -1.64 11.68
CA ILE A 85 0.41 -0.64 11.19
C ILE A 85 1.75 -1.33 10.93
N ILE A 86 2.27 -1.16 9.72
CA ILE A 86 3.64 -1.53 9.34
C ILE A 86 4.39 -0.22 9.14
N GLU A 87 5.52 -0.05 9.81
CA GLU A 87 6.31 1.18 9.77
C GLU A 87 7.80 0.83 9.66
N GLY A 88 8.54 1.56 8.82
CA GLY A 88 9.99 1.42 8.70
C GLY A 88 10.55 1.93 7.38
N ASP A 89 11.87 1.95 7.30
CA ASP A 89 12.65 2.35 6.12
C ASP A 89 13.68 1.29 5.68
N ASP A 90 13.87 0.21 6.44
CA ASP A 90 14.63 -0.97 6.02
C ASP A 90 13.75 -1.92 5.17
N PRO A 91 14.06 -2.15 3.88
CA PRO A 91 13.21 -2.94 3.00
C PRO A 91 12.96 -4.37 3.50
N MET A 92 13.97 -5.07 3.99
CA MET A 92 13.83 -6.48 4.39
C MET A 92 12.98 -6.63 5.65
N THR A 93 13.12 -5.72 6.61
CA THR A 93 12.28 -5.67 7.80
C THR A 93 10.82 -5.39 7.44
N VAL A 94 10.57 -4.38 6.60
CA VAL A 94 9.22 -4.02 6.16
C VAL A 94 8.60 -5.12 5.29
N HIS A 95 9.36 -5.78 4.42
CA HIS A 95 8.87 -6.89 3.60
C HIS A 95 8.38 -8.06 4.44
N LYS A 96 9.14 -8.44 5.48
CA LYS A 96 8.71 -9.49 6.40
C LYS A 96 7.41 -9.12 7.13
N ALA A 97 7.36 -7.92 7.71
CA ALA A 97 6.18 -7.43 8.42
C ALA A 97 4.94 -7.32 7.50
N LEU A 98 5.15 -6.89 6.25
CA LEU A 98 4.10 -6.82 5.24
C LEU A 98 3.59 -8.21 4.87
N TRP A 99 4.47 -9.18 4.67
CA TRP A 99 4.08 -10.57 4.40
C TRP A 99 3.24 -11.16 5.55
N GLU A 100 3.70 -11.05 6.79
CA GLU A 100 2.98 -11.54 7.98
C GLU A 100 1.62 -10.86 8.15
N THR A 101 1.55 -9.56 7.84
CA THR A 101 0.30 -8.78 7.94
C THR A 101 -0.69 -9.13 6.84
N LEU A 102 -0.22 -9.34 5.60
CA LEU A 102 -1.07 -9.77 4.49
C LEU A 102 -1.62 -11.19 4.73
N ASP A 103 -0.80 -12.10 5.24
CA ASP A 103 -1.24 -13.46 5.59
C ASP A 103 -2.32 -13.45 6.68
N TRP A 104 -2.11 -12.66 7.74
CA TRP A 104 -3.16 -12.45 8.75
C TRP A 104 -4.42 -11.83 8.17
N ALA A 105 -4.31 -10.77 7.38
CA ALA A 105 -5.48 -10.08 6.83
C ALA A 105 -6.31 -11.02 5.94
N TYR A 106 -5.63 -11.86 5.16
CA TYR A 106 -6.28 -12.90 4.37
C TYR A 106 -6.98 -13.93 5.25
N ALA A 107 -6.30 -14.47 6.28
CA ALA A 107 -6.88 -15.45 7.19
C ALA A 107 -8.11 -14.89 7.93
N GLU A 108 -8.02 -13.65 8.43
CA GLU A 108 -9.11 -12.98 9.15
C GLU A 108 -10.31 -12.73 8.24
N ILE A 109 -10.11 -12.25 7.00
CA ILE A 109 -11.18 -12.11 6.01
C ILE A 109 -11.88 -13.45 5.76
N ARG A 110 -11.12 -14.53 5.58
CA ARG A 110 -11.68 -15.86 5.35
C ARG A 110 -12.43 -16.39 6.57
N GLN A 111 -11.94 -16.13 7.78
CA GLN A 111 -12.62 -16.48 9.02
C GLN A 111 -13.94 -15.73 9.19
N ILE A 112 -13.97 -14.43 8.88
CA ILE A 112 -15.18 -13.60 8.86
C ILE A 112 -16.22 -14.20 7.92
N GLN A 113 -15.83 -14.47 6.67
CA GLN A 113 -16.72 -15.04 5.66
C GLN A 113 -17.23 -16.43 6.06
N GLN A 114 -16.36 -17.28 6.59
CA GLN A 114 -16.73 -18.62 7.03
C GLN A 114 -17.72 -18.58 8.19
N THR A 115 -17.43 -17.79 9.23
CA THR A 115 -18.32 -17.60 10.39
C THR A 115 -19.68 -17.08 9.94
N ALA A 116 -19.70 -16.10 9.03
CA ALA A 116 -20.94 -15.57 8.50
C ALA A 116 -21.77 -16.63 7.75
N LYS A 117 -21.13 -17.50 6.97
CA LYS A 117 -21.80 -18.59 6.23
C LYS A 117 -22.38 -19.66 7.16
N THR A 118 -21.67 -20.00 8.24
CA THR A 118 -22.09 -21.09 9.15
C THR A 118 -23.03 -20.64 10.24
N GLU A 119 -22.84 -19.43 10.78
CA GLU A 119 -23.55 -18.94 11.95
C GLU A 119 -24.48 -17.75 11.65
N GLY A 120 -24.41 -17.19 10.45
CA GLY A 120 -25.03 -15.92 10.11
C GLY A 120 -24.27 -14.71 10.65
N VAL A 121 -24.69 -13.52 10.25
CA VAL A 121 -24.10 -12.25 10.72
C VAL A 121 -24.85 -11.77 11.96
N LYS A 122 -24.31 -12.08 13.14
CA LYS A 122 -24.96 -11.76 14.43
C LYS A 122 -24.65 -10.34 14.94
N LYS A 123 -23.53 -9.75 14.50
CA LYS A 123 -23.06 -8.42 14.90
C LYS A 123 -22.32 -7.74 13.75
N ALA A 124 -22.12 -6.43 13.85
CA ALA A 124 -21.23 -5.71 12.96
C ALA A 124 -19.83 -6.36 12.99
N VAL A 125 -19.21 -6.48 11.82
CA VAL A 125 -17.91 -7.11 11.66
C VAL A 125 -16.89 -6.06 11.26
N ASP A 126 -15.79 -6.02 11.99
CA ASP A 126 -14.66 -5.17 11.67
C ASP A 126 -13.73 -5.91 10.71
N PHE A 127 -13.59 -5.39 9.50
CA PHE A 127 -12.70 -5.98 8.49
C PHE A 127 -11.26 -5.50 8.67
N PRO A 128 -10.26 -6.34 8.36
CA PRO A 128 -8.86 -5.94 8.37
C PRO A 128 -8.58 -4.71 7.52
N MET A 129 -7.69 -3.86 8.01
CA MET A 129 -7.02 -2.86 7.21
C MET A 129 -5.54 -2.75 7.57
N ILE A 130 -4.76 -2.24 6.63
CA ILE A 130 -3.32 -2.06 6.80
C ILE A 130 -3.00 -0.56 6.66
N VAL A 131 -2.19 -0.05 7.57
CA VAL A 131 -1.51 1.25 7.41
C VAL A 131 -0.04 0.95 7.12
N LEU A 132 0.40 1.27 5.90
CA LEU A 132 1.78 1.10 5.47
C LEU A 132 2.48 2.45 5.51
N ARG A 133 3.28 2.67 6.56
CA ARG A 133 4.02 3.91 6.80
C ARG A 133 5.49 3.75 6.40
N THR A 134 5.79 4.09 5.16
CA THR A 134 7.13 4.03 4.57
C THR A 134 7.52 5.38 3.96
N PRO A 135 8.80 5.74 3.82
CA PRO A 135 9.20 7.03 3.26
C PRO A 135 8.67 7.27 1.84
N LYS A 136 8.20 8.48 1.52
CA LYS A 136 7.92 8.84 0.12
C LYS A 136 9.22 8.84 -0.69
N GLY A 137 9.20 8.23 -1.88
CA GLY A 137 10.42 8.07 -2.69
C GLY A 137 11.40 7.04 -2.13
N TRP A 138 10.90 6.08 -1.34
CA TRP A 138 11.69 5.06 -0.67
C TRP A 138 12.69 4.38 -1.63
N THR A 139 13.93 4.20 -1.18
CA THR A 139 15.08 3.65 -1.92
C THR A 139 15.63 4.55 -3.04
N GLY A 140 15.04 5.73 -3.22
CA GLY A 140 15.49 6.75 -4.16
C GLY A 140 16.63 7.63 -3.65
N PRO A 141 16.99 8.68 -4.42
CA PRO A 141 17.97 9.66 -3.98
C PRO A 141 17.57 10.31 -2.65
N LYS A 142 18.49 10.26 -1.67
CA LYS A 142 18.23 10.80 -0.33
C LYS A 142 18.33 12.32 -0.28
N VAL A 143 19.33 12.88 -0.96
CA VAL A 143 19.61 14.31 -1.05
C VAL A 143 19.96 14.64 -2.49
N VAL A 144 19.38 15.71 -3.04
CA VAL A 144 19.67 16.26 -4.37
C VAL A 144 19.85 17.77 -4.21
N ASP A 145 20.94 18.32 -4.74
CA ASP A 145 21.28 19.75 -4.65
C ASP A 145 21.20 20.32 -3.21
N GLY A 146 21.66 19.55 -2.23
CA GLY A 146 21.63 19.93 -0.80
C GLY A 146 20.26 19.85 -0.13
N HIS A 147 19.21 19.44 -0.86
CA HIS A 147 17.87 19.27 -0.32
C HIS A 147 17.52 17.80 -0.08
N LYS A 148 16.92 17.50 1.07
CA LYS A 148 16.36 16.17 1.35
C LYS A 148 15.23 15.85 0.35
N VAL A 149 15.29 14.67 -0.26
CA VAL A 149 14.33 14.19 -1.28
C VAL A 149 13.54 12.99 -0.75
N GLU A 150 14.18 11.85 -0.47
CA GLU A 150 13.53 10.70 0.18
C GLU A 150 12.88 11.12 1.51
N GLY A 151 11.65 10.65 1.74
CA GLY A 151 10.84 11.01 2.90
C GLY A 151 10.37 12.46 2.87
N THR A 152 10.22 13.05 1.68
CA THR A 152 9.67 14.41 1.48
C THR A 152 8.75 14.48 0.26
N PHE A 153 8.04 15.60 0.11
CA PHE A 153 7.23 15.89 -1.08
C PHE A 153 8.07 16.05 -2.37
N ARG A 154 9.38 16.34 -2.27
CA ARG A 154 10.25 16.53 -3.45
C ARG A 154 10.40 15.26 -4.29
N ALA A 155 10.18 14.09 -3.67
CA ALA A 155 10.17 12.81 -4.38
C ALA A 155 8.85 12.53 -5.15
N HIS A 156 7.91 13.47 -5.23
CA HIS A 156 6.59 13.21 -5.81
C HIS A 156 6.59 13.07 -7.33
N GLN A 157 7.33 13.92 -8.03
CA GLN A 157 7.45 13.88 -9.49
C GLN A 157 8.81 13.30 -9.87
N VAL A 158 9.67 14.12 -10.47
CA VAL A 158 11.00 13.72 -10.92
C VAL A 158 12.04 14.24 -9.93
N PRO A 159 12.70 13.36 -9.14
CA PRO A 159 13.67 13.79 -8.12
C PRO A 159 15.00 14.27 -8.71
N LEU A 160 15.30 13.94 -9.97
CA LEU A 160 16.50 14.35 -10.71
C LEU A 160 16.06 14.99 -12.05
N SER A 161 15.86 16.30 -12.08
CA SER A 161 15.15 16.98 -13.18
C SER A 161 16.00 17.33 -14.40
N ASP A 162 17.33 17.28 -14.33
CA ASP A 162 18.21 17.74 -15.42
C ASP A 162 19.33 16.74 -15.78
N VAL A 163 19.02 15.45 -15.78
CA VAL A 163 20.00 14.37 -16.05
C VAL A 163 20.64 14.42 -17.44
N ILE A 164 20.11 15.21 -18.38
CA ILE A 164 20.65 15.34 -19.75
C ILE A 164 21.77 16.39 -19.80
N LYS A 165 21.65 17.48 -19.04
CA LYS A 165 22.58 18.62 -19.09
C LYS A 165 23.46 18.74 -17.85
N ASN A 166 23.19 17.95 -16.81
CA ASN A 166 23.91 17.96 -15.55
C ASN A 166 24.53 16.58 -15.27
N ASP A 167 25.84 16.49 -15.48
CA ASP A 167 26.63 15.27 -15.27
C ASP A 167 26.53 14.73 -13.83
N ALA A 168 26.39 15.62 -12.83
CA ALA A 168 26.22 15.20 -11.44
C ALA A 168 24.86 14.51 -11.24
N HIS A 169 23.78 15.05 -11.81
CA HIS A 169 22.46 14.40 -11.78
C HIS A 169 22.46 13.10 -12.58
N PHE A 170 23.15 13.05 -13.73
CA PHE A 170 23.30 11.82 -14.51
C PHE A 170 23.99 10.71 -13.71
N LYS A 171 25.08 11.05 -13.00
CA LYS A 171 25.77 10.10 -12.12
C LYS A 171 24.87 9.59 -10.98
N MET A 172 24.10 10.48 -10.36
CA MET A 172 23.14 10.08 -9.31
C MET A 172 22.06 9.14 -9.85
N LEU A 173 21.59 9.36 -11.08
CA LEU A 173 20.65 8.47 -11.75
C LEU A 173 21.29 7.09 -11.99
N GLU A 174 22.52 7.05 -12.49
CA GLU A 174 23.25 5.80 -12.70
C GLU A 174 23.43 5.01 -11.38
N GLU A 175 23.92 5.68 -10.33
CA GLU A 175 24.10 5.08 -9.00
C GLU A 175 22.79 4.53 -8.45
N TRP A 176 21.70 5.29 -8.57
CA TRP A 176 20.38 4.87 -8.14
C TRP A 176 19.89 3.64 -8.91
N LEU A 177 19.96 3.63 -10.24
CA LEU A 177 19.54 2.48 -11.06
C LEU A 177 20.40 1.24 -10.77
N ARG A 178 21.71 1.41 -10.62
CA ARG A 178 22.63 0.31 -10.29
C ARG A 178 22.43 -0.24 -8.89
N SER A 179 21.92 0.55 -7.95
CA SER A 179 21.65 0.10 -6.58
C SER A 179 20.67 -1.08 -6.52
N TYR A 180 19.79 -1.20 -7.51
CA TYR A 180 18.87 -2.34 -7.64
C TYR A 180 19.52 -3.61 -8.22
N ASN A 181 20.81 -3.59 -8.55
CA ASN A 181 21.55 -4.72 -9.13
C ASN A 181 20.84 -5.35 -10.35
N PRO A 182 20.56 -4.58 -11.43
CA PRO A 182 19.77 -5.07 -12.56
C PRO A 182 20.32 -6.37 -13.17
N ASP A 183 21.63 -6.58 -13.16
CA ASP A 183 22.28 -7.79 -13.67
C ASP A 183 21.87 -9.08 -12.94
N LYS A 184 21.29 -8.98 -11.73
CA LYS A 184 20.73 -10.13 -10.99
C LYS A 184 19.28 -10.42 -11.35
N HIS A 185 18.60 -9.46 -11.99
CA HIS A 185 17.16 -9.49 -12.21
C HIS A 185 16.78 -9.63 -13.68
N PHE A 186 17.71 -9.37 -14.60
CA PHE A 186 17.50 -9.49 -16.04
C PHE A 186 18.54 -10.42 -16.68
N ASP A 187 18.12 -11.16 -17.71
CA ASP A 187 19.03 -11.94 -18.55
C ASP A 187 19.74 -11.07 -19.60
N ALA A 188 20.68 -11.67 -20.34
CA ALA A 188 21.47 -10.98 -21.37
C ALA A 188 20.62 -10.47 -22.56
N GLN A 189 19.35 -10.87 -22.68
CA GLN A 189 18.40 -10.38 -23.68
C GLN A 189 17.46 -9.31 -23.10
N GLY A 190 17.67 -8.90 -21.85
CA GLY A 190 16.85 -7.88 -21.17
C GLY A 190 15.52 -8.42 -20.63
N LYS A 191 15.31 -9.73 -20.56
CA LYS A 191 14.08 -10.30 -19.98
C LYS A 191 14.23 -10.47 -18.47
N PRO A 192 13.14 -10.30 -17.69
CA PRO A 192 13.17 -10.64 -16.26
C PRO A 192 13.59 -12.09 -16.04
N SER A 193 14.41 -12.32 -15.01
CA SER A 193 14.95 -13.64 -14.71
C SER A 193 13.86 -14.62 -14.26
N ALA A 194 14.14 -15.92 -14.40
CA ALA A 194 13.21 -16.97 -13.96
C ALA A 194 12.84 -16.85 -12.47
N GLN A 195 13.77 -16.38 -11.63
CA GLN A 195 13.51 -16.12 -10.21
C GLN A 195 12.45 -15.01 -10.03
N VAL A 196 12.58 -13.88 -10.74
CA VAL A 196 11.59 -12.80 -10.69
C VAL A 196 10.22 -13.29 -11.18
N LEU A 197 10.21 -14.02 -12.29
CA LEU A 197 8.96 -14.53 -12.89
C LEU A 197 8.29 -15.62 -12.04
N SER A 198 9.03 -16.35 -11.21
CA SER A 198 8.48 -17.41 -10.36
C SER A 198 7.48 -16.90 -9.31
N LEU A 199 7.54 -15.60 -8.99
CA LEU A 199 6.64 -14.93 -8.03
C LEU A 199 5.33 -14.45 -8.68
N VAL A 200 5.25 -14.42 -10.01
CA VAL A 200 4.07 -13.91 -10.72
C VAL A 200 2.99 -14.99 -10.79
N PRO A 201 1.72 -14.69 -10.45
CA PRO A 201 0.62 -15.63 -10.59
C PRO A 201 0.45 -16.16 -12.03
N LYS A 202 -0.06 -17.40 -12.13
CA LYS A 202 -0.48 -18.03 -13.40
C LYS A 202 -1.72 -17.33 -13.96
N ALA A 203 -1.91 -17.41 -15.28
CA ALA A 203 -2.90 -16.61 -16.03
C ALA A 203 -4.34 -16.56 -15.47
N LYS A 204 -4.87 -17.65 -14.90
CA LYS A 204 -6.24 -17.66 -14.32
C LYS A 204 -6.39 -16.81 -13.05
N LYS A 205 -5.28 -16.33 -12.47
CA LYS A 205 -5.20 -15.50 -11.26
C LYS A 205 -4.41 -14.21 -11.51
N ARG A 206 -4.18 -13.85 -12.78
CA ARG A 206 -3.48 -12.64 -13.21
C ARG A 206 -4.50 -11.63 -13.72
#